data_AF-A0A399FBI2-F1
#
_entry.id   AF-A0A399FBI2-F1
#
_cell.length_a   1.000
_cell.length_b   1.000
_cell.length_c   1.000
_cell.angle_alpha   90.00
_cell.angle_beta   90.00
_cell.angle_gamma   90.00
#
_symmetry.space_group_name_H-M   'P 1'
#
loop_
_entity.id
_entity.type
_entity.pdbx_description
1 polymer ?
#
loop_
_entity_poly.entity_id
_entity_poly.type
_entity_poly.pdbx_seq_one_letter_code
_entity_poly.pdbx_strand_id
1 'polypeptide(L)'
;MVAYRTRLDTTTNWTVVTSAGLITFSLGNAAVPHYVLLMAMFLILLFLVIEARRYRFYELIRQRVRLLEAGFYAEVLGKESMDWITPLHQSLLHPRLPISLLQALAVRLRNAYLGILLMVYLTWGLKHYLLGKSLLDSARIGVLPGWAVLSLLALIFLVLLGLAVFHSVPEED
;
A
#
# COMPACT_ATOMS: atom_id res chain seq x y z
N MET A 1 15.64 -8.30 13.61
CA MET A 1 14.28 -8.07 13.08
C MET A 1 13.74 -6.65 13.30
N VAL A 2 13.97 -6.00 14.45
CA VAL A 2 13.36 -4.69 14.80
C VAL A 2 13.64 -3.58 13.78
N ALA A 3 14.92 -3.35 13.41
CA ALA A 3 15.29 -2.26 12.50
C ALA A 3 14.65 -2.36 11.11
N TYR A 4 14.41 -3.58 10.61
CA TYR A 4 13.77 -3.79 9.32
C TYR A 4 12.27 -3.46 9.40
N ARG A 5 11.59 -3.94 10.45
CA ARG A 5 10.18 -3.65 10.72
C ARG A 5 9.94 -2.15 10.85
N THR A 6 10.78 -1.44 11.61
CA THR A 6 10.69 0.02 11.77
C THR A 6 10.78 0.76 10.42
N ARG A 7 11.68 0.35 9.52
CA ARG A 7 11.82 0.98 8.19
C ARG A 7 10.62 0.72 7.28
N LEU A 8 9.98 -0.43 7.46
CA LEU A 8 8.79 -0.83 6.74
C LEU A 8 7.57 0.00 7.20
N ASP A 9 7.38 0.15 8.51
CA ASP A 9 6.24 0.86 9.10
C ASP A 9 6.33 2.38 8.88
N THR A 10 7.53 2.91 8.66
CA THR A 10 7.76 4.36 8.48
C THR A 10 6.95 4.94 7.33
N THR A 11 6.84 4.28 6.17
CA THR A 11 6.12 4.82 5.01
C THR A 11 4.61 4.83 5.21
N THR A 12 4.05 3.79 5.84
CA THR A 12 2.63 3.77 6.21
C THR A 12 2.34 4.85 7.26
N ASN A 13 3.20 5.04 8.26
CA ASN A 13 3.04 6.11 9.24
C ASN A 13 3.04 7.50 8.60
N TRP A 14 3.98 7.79 7.69
CA TRP A 14 3.97 9.04 6.92
C TRP A 14 2.72 9.18 6.06
N THR A 15 2.21 8.09 5.50
CA THR A 15 0.95 8.09 4.75
C THR A 15 -0.22 8.49 5.63
N VAL A 16 -0.35 7.91 6.82
CA VAL A 16 -1.41 8.26 7.79
C VAL A 16 -1.31 9.73 8.21
N VAL A 17 -0.11 10.18 8.60
CA VAL A 17 0.12 11.56 9.08
C VAL A 17 -0.18 12.59 7.98
N THR A 18 0.34 12.37 6.77
CA THR A 18 0.10 13.29 5.64
C THR A 18 -1.37 13.30 5.23
N SER A 19 -2.04 12.15 5.21
CA SER A 19 -3.47 12.05 4.91
C SER A 19 -4.32 12.77 5.96
N ALA A 20 -4.06 12.54 7.25
CA ALA A 20 -4.77 13.21 8.34
C ALA A 20 -4.58 14.73 8.33
N GLY A 21 -3.35 15.19 8.02
CA GLY A 21 -3.05 16.62 7.85
C GLY A 21 -3.82 17.24 6.70
N LEU A 22 -3.82 16.60 5.52
CA LEU A 22 -4.53 17.09 4.34
C LEU A 22 -6.05 17.03 4.49
N ILE A 23 -6.58 16.00 5.16
CA ILE A 23 -8.00 15.90 5.52
C ILE A 23 -8.40 17.07 6.42
N THR A 24 -7.68 17.29 7.52
CA THR A 24 -7.96 18.37 8.48
C THR A 24 -7.85 19.73 7.81
N PHE A 25 -6.79 19.97 7.05
CA PHE A 25 -6.60 21.22 6.31
C PHE A 25 -7.71 21.46 5.29
N SER A 26 -8.12 20.42 4.56
CA SER A 26 -9.18 20.50 3.57
C SER A 26 -10.55 20.77 4.19
N LEU A 27 -10.89 20.15 5.32
CA LEU A 27 -12.17 20.35 5.99
C LEU A 27 -12.22 21.63 6.84
N GLY A 28 -11.08 22.11 7.34
CA GLY A 28 -11.00 23.26 8.23
C GLY A 28 -11.34 24.61 7.58
N ASN A 29 -11.39 24.68 6.26
CA ASN A 29 -11.77 25.89 5.54
C ASN A 29 -12.47 25.55 4.21
N ALA A 30 -13.72 26.02 4.06
CA ALA A 30 -14.54 25.78 2.87
C ALA A 30 -13.93 26.38 1.58
N ALA A 31 -13.09 27.42 1.70
CA ALA A 31 -12.38 28.02 0.56
C ALA A 31 -11.22 27.15 0.05
N VAL A 32 -10.74 26.18 0.85
CA VAL A 32 -9.69 25.26 0.40
C VAL A 32 -10.26 24.40 -0.74
N PRO A 33 -9.57 24.28 -1.88
CA PRO A 33 -10.09 23.49 -2.99
C PRO A 33 -10.19 21.99 -2.68
N HIS A 34 -11.19 21.31 -3.23
CA HIS A 34 -11.38 19.86 -3.04
C HIS A 34 -10.23 19.02 -3.61
N TYR A 35 -9.53 19.53 -4.64
CA TYR A 35 -8.39 18.84 -5.26
C TYR A 35 -7.18 18.66 -4.35
N VAL A 36 -7.14 19.31 -3.18
CA VAL A 36 -6.14 19.02 -2.14
C VAL A 36 -6.25 17.57 -1.65
N LEU A 37 -7.47 16.99 -1.61
CA LEU A 37 -7.64 15.58 -1.23
C LEU A 37 -7.26 14.63 -2.36
N LEU A 38 -7.32 15.06 -3.63
CA LEU A 38 -6.72 14.31 -4.74
C LEU A 38 -5.19 14.27 -4.63
N MET A 39 -4.56 15.35 -4.14
CA MET A 39 -3.13 15.32 -3.79
C MET A 39 -2.84 14.30 -2.68
N ALA A 40 -3.70 14.20 -1.66
CA ALA A 40 -3.57 13.16 -0.64
C ALA A 40 -3.64 11.75 -1.25
N MET A 41 -4.61 11.48 -2.13
CA MET A 41 -4.68 10.20 -2.85
C MET A 41 -3.41 9.91 -3.64
N PHE A 42 -2.86 10.90 -4.35
CA PHE A 42 -1.60 10.74 -5.09
C PHE A 42 -0.43 10.37 -4.16
N LEU A 43 -0.28 11.08 -3.03
CA LEU A 43 0.77 10.78 -2.05
C LEU A 43 0.62 9.37 -1.46
N ILE A 44 -0.62 8.95 -1.18
CA ILE A 44 -0.91 7.59 -0.71
C ILE A 44 -0.42 6.55 -1.74
N LEU A 45 -0.71 6.74 -3.03
CA LEU A 45 -0.26 5.83 -4.09
C LEU A 45 1.27 5.83 -4.24
N LEU A 46 1.91 6.99 -4.12
CA LEU A 46 3.37 7.11 -4.15
C LEU A 46 4.00 6.32 -2.98
N PHE A 47 3.51 6.51 -1.76
CA PHE A 47 4.02 5.77 -0.61
C PHE A 47 3.75 4.26 -0.72
N LEU A 48 2.59 3.86 -1.23
CA LEU A 48 2.28 2.46 -1.51
C LEU A 48 3.31 1.83 -2.46
N VAL A 49 3.69 2.52 -3.55
CA VAL A 49 4.70 2.02 -4.49
C VAL A 49 6.08 1.92 -3.84
N ILE A 50 6.49 2.93 -3.07
CA ILE A 50 7.77 2.93 -2.34
C ILE A 50 7.80 1.75 -1.34
N GLU A 51 6.72 1.59 -0.59
CA GLU A 51 6.58 0.56 0.42
C GLU A 51 6.51 -0.85 -0.19
N ALA A 52 5.82 -1.02 -1.31
CA ALA A 52 5.77 -2.28 -2.05
C ALA A 52 7.16 -2.67 -2.56
N ARG A 53 7.94 -1.73 -3.11
CA ARG A 53 9.34 -2.00 -3.51
C ARG A 53 10.18 -2.47 -2.33
N ARG A 54 10.06 -1.81 -1.18
CA ARG A 54 10.78 -2.21 0.06
C ARG A 54 10.33 -3.59 0.54
N TYR A 55 9.02 -3.85 0.53
CA TYR A 55 8.43 -5.11 0.96
C TYR A 55 8.94 -6.32 0.15
N ARG A 56 9.28 -6.16 -1.14
CA ARG A 56 9.91 -7.25 -1.92
C ARG A 56 11.25 -7.69 -1.34
N PHE A 57 12.06 -6.74 -0.85
CA PHE A 57 13.32 -7.06 -0.18
C PHE A 57 13.10 -7.69 1.20
N TYR A 58 12.00 -7.32 1.86
CA TYR A 58 11.62 -7.94 3.13
C TYR A 58 11.38 -9.42 2.95
N GLU A 59 10.57 -9.78 1.97
CA GLU A 59 10.22 -11.17 1.71
C GLU A 59 11.46 -12.00 1.35
N LEU A 60 12.41 -11.45 0.59
CA LEU A 60 13.69 -12.12 0.33
C LEU A 60 14.45 -12.44 1.64
N ILE A 61 14.55 -11.46 2.54
CA ILE A 61 15.24 -11.66 3.83
C ILE A 61 14.46 -12.64 4.71
N ARG A 62 13.13 -12.51 4.74
CA ARG A 62 12.23 -13.38 5.50
C ARG A 62 12.34 -14.84 5.07
N GLN A 63 12.40 -15.11 3.76
CA GLN A 63 12.61 -16.46 3.24
C GLN A 63 13.98 -17.03 3.65
N ARG A 64 15.06 -16.26 3.55
CA ARG A 64 16.39 -16.71 4.01
C ARG A 64 16.43 -17.00 5.51
N VAL A 65 15.78 -16.16 6.32
CA VAL A 65 15.65 -16.39 7.76
C VAL A 65 14.84 -17.66 8.02
N ARG A 66 13.74 -17.90 7.29
CA ARG A 66 12.97 -19.15 7.42
C ARG A 66 13.78 -20.39 7.07
N LEU A 67 14.61 -20.34 6.02
CA LEU A 67 15.52 -21.45 5.68
C LEU A 67 16.49 -21.76 6.83
N LEU A 68 17.00 -20.73 7.51
CA LEU A 68 17.84 -20.92 8.69
C LEU A 68 17.04 -21.43 9.90
N GLU A 69 15.83 -20.93 10.14
CA GLU A 69 14.94 -21.34 11.24
C GLU A 69 14.46 -22.78 11.12
N ALA A 70 13.94 -23.17 9.95
CA ALA A 70 13.38 -24.50 9.70
C ALA A 70 14.44 -25.53 9.26
N GLY A 71 15.61 -25.07 8.81
CA GLY A 71 16.72 -25.91 8.38
C GLY A 71 17.83 -25.96 9.42
N PHE A 72 18.70 -24.96 9.41
CA PHE A 72 19.90 -24.90 10.27
C PHE A 72 19.59 -25.10 11.76
N TYR A 73 18.66 -24.31 12.31
CA TYR A 73 18.32 -24.41 13.72
C TYR A 73 17.59 -25.72 14.05
N ALA A 74 16.81 -26.27 13.12
CA ALA A 74 16.20 -27.59 13.31
C ALA A 74 17.27 -28.68 13.45
N GLU A 75 18.29 -28.69 12.58
CA GLU A 75 19.42 -29.64 12.65
C GLU A 75 20.21 -29.52 13.95
N VAL A 76 20.59 -28.29 14.31
CA VAL A 76 21.37 -28.01 15.53
C VAL A 76 20.61 -28.45 16.79
N LEU A 77 19.29 -28.37 16.77
CA LEU A 77 18.43 -28.77 17.88
C LEU A 77 17.99 -30.24 17.83
N GLY A 78 18.48 -31.02 16.85
CA GLY A 78 18.14 -32.44 16.70
C GLY A 78 16.69 -32.69 16.26
N LYS A 79 16.06 -31.73 15.59
CA LYS A 79 14.73 -31.86 14.96
C LYS A 79 14.88 -32.24 13.49
N GLU A 80 13.80 -32.78 12.92
CA GLU A 80 13.71 -32.97 11.47
C GLU A 80 13.87 -31.62 10.76
N SER A 81 14.78 -31.56 9.78
CA SER A 81 15.10 -30.37 9.01
C SER A 81 14.72 -30.54 7.54
N MET A 82 14.31 -29.43 6.92
CA MET A 82 14.17 -29.37 5.46
C MET A 82 15.56 -29.21 4.79
N ASP A 83 15.70 -29.57 3.50
CA ASP A 83 16.89 -29.16 2.73
C ASP A 83 16.94 -27.62 2.60
N TRP A 84 17.86 -27.01 3.34
CA TRP A 84 17.98 -25.56 3.45
C TRP A 84 19.28 -25.01 2.85
N ILE A 85 20.33 -25.85 2.72
CA ILE A 85 21.65 -25.43 2.28
C ILE A 85 21.60 -25.02 0.80
N THR A 86 21.03 -25.86 -0.04
CA THR A 86 20.92 -25.62 -1.49
C THR A 86 20.13 -24.34 -1.80
N PRO A 87 18.88 -24.15 -1.31
CA PRO A 87 18.11 -22.95 -1.60
C PRO A 87 18.72 -21.68 -0.98
N LEU A 88 19.35 -21.77 0.19
CA LEU A 88 20.04 -20.63 0.80
C LEU A 88 21.25 -20.22 -0.04
N HIS A 89 22.08 -21.19 -0.43
CA HIS A 89 23.26 -20.95 -1.27
C HIS A 89 22.87 -20.33 -2.61
N GLN A 90 21.84 -20.86 -3.28
CA GLN A 90 21.30 -20.27 -4.51
C GLN A 90 20.78 -18.85 -4.30
N SER A 91 20.05 -18.61 -3.22
CA SER A 91 19.55 -17.27 -2.88
C SER A 91 20.69 -16.27 -2.68
N LEU A 92 21.81 -16.69 -2.08
CA LEU A 92 22.98 -15.84 -1.86
C LEU A 92 23.76 -15.54 -3.14
N LEU A 93 23.96 -16.53 -4.01
CA LEU A 93 24.65 -16.35 -5.29
C LEU A 93 23.81 -15.56 -6.30
N HIS A 94 22.51 -15.80 -6.33
CA HIS A 94 21.58 -15.23 -7.29
C HIS A 94 20.37 -14.61 -6.55
N PRO A 95 20.54 -13.42 -5.95
CA PRO A 95 19.46 -12.76 -5.21
C PRO A 95 18.31 -12.39 -6.17
N ARG A 96 17.24 -13.17 -6.13
CA ARG A 96 15.98 -12.93 -6.85
C ARG A 96 14.91 -12.47 -5.87
N LEU A 97 14.18 -11.42 -6.23
CA LEU A 97 13.05 -10.97 -5.42
C LEU A 97 11.92 -11.99 -5.55
N PRO A 98 11.45 -12.61 -4.45
CA PRO A 98 10.56 -13.77 -4.53
C PRO A 98 9.15 -13.42 -4.99
N ILE A 99 8.72 -12.19 -4.73
CA ILE A 99 7.43 -11.68 -5.14
C ILE A 99 7.58 -10.59 -6.20
N SER A 100 6.61 -10.54 -7.12
CA SER A 100 6.49 -9.48 -8.12
C SER A 100 6.08 -8.15 -7.48
N LEU A 101 6.27 -7.05 -8.19
CA LEU A 101 5.80 -5.74 -7.72
C LEU A 101 4.28 -5.71 -7.56
N LEU A 102 3.54 -6.38 -8.44
CA LEU A 102 2.08 -6.40 -8.43
C LEU A 102 1.54 -7.15 -7.19
N GLN A 103 2.14 -8.30 -6.86
CA GLN A 103 1.82 -9.03 -5.63
C GLN A 103 2.15 -8.20 -4.39
N ALA A 104 3.32 -7.56 -4.36
CA ALA A 104 3.72 -6.70 -3.25
C ALA A 104 2.73 -5.52 -3.07
N LEU A 105 2.32 -4.88 -4.17
CA LEU A 105 1.32 -3.82 -4.15
C LEU A 105 -0.02 -4.32 -3.59
N ALA A 106 -0.52 -5.45 -4.06
CA ALA A 106 -1.80 -6.00 -3.63
C ALA A 106 -1.84 -6.31 -2.13
N VAL A 107 -0.81 -6.99 -1.61
CA VAL A 107 -0.70 -7.31 -0.18
C VAL A 107 -0.69 -6.04 0.68
N ARG A 108 0.14 -5.06 0.30
CA ARG A 108 0.25 -3.83 1.07
C ARG A 108 -0.97 -2.95 0.95
N LEU A 109 -1.57 -2.91 -0.23
CA LEU A 109 -2.83 -2.24 -0.47
C LEU A 109 -3.91 -2.77 0.46
N ARG A 110 -4.13 -4.08 0.46
CA ARG A 110 -5.14 -4.75 1.29
C ARG A 110 -4.91 -4.56 2.79
N ASN A 111 -3.68 -4.75 3.25
CA ASN A 111 -3.40 -4.85 4.69
C ASN A 111 -3.14 -3.50 5.37
N ALA A 112 -2.74 -2.46 4.64
CA ALA A 112 -2.33 -1.19 5.25
C ALA A 112 -2.93 0.07 4.61
N TYR A 113 -3.17 0.07 3.29
CA TYR A 113 -3.51 1.31 2.56
C TYR A 113 -4.99 1.46 2.22
N LEU A 114 -5.75 0.37 2.11
CA LEU A 114 -7.16 0.40 1.68
C LEU A 114 -8.01 1.27 2.63
N GLY A 115 -7.82 1.12 3.94
CA GLY A 115 -8.51 1.94 4.95
C GLY A 115 -8.18 3.43 4.84
N ILE A 116 -6.91 3.77 4.61
CA ILE A 116 -6.47 5.17 4.46
C ILE A 116 -7.08 5.79 3.19
N LEU A 117 -7.03 5.06 2.07
CA LEU A 117 -7.65 5.48 0.81
C LEU A 117 -9.15 5.71 1.01
N LEU A 118 -9.87 4.74 1.58
CA LEU A 118 -11.30 4.86 1.86
C LEU A 118 -11.62 6.11 2.67
N MET A 119 -10.83 6.40 3.71
CA MET A 119 -11.01 7.60 4.52
C MET A 119 -10.87 8.88 3.69
N VAL A 120 -9.90 8.95 2.77
CA VAL A 120 -9.73 10.11 1.86
C VAL A 120 -10.88 10.21 0.85
N TYR A 121 -11.34 9.10 0.27
CA TYR A 121 -12.50 9.08 -0.63
C TYR A 121 -13.78 9.56 0.07
N LEU A 122 -14.05 9.05 1.27
CA LEU A 122 -15.19 9.48 2.09
C LEU A 122 -15.09 10.96 2.46
N THR A 123 -13.90 11.42 2.86
CA THR A 123 -13.66 12.84 3.15
C THR A 123 -13.92 13.72 1.93
N TRP A 124 -13.47 13.28 0.75
CA TRP A 124 -13.70 14.02 -0.50
C TRP A 124 -15.19 14.15 -0.79
N GLY A 125 -15.95 13.05 -0.69
CA GLY A 125 -17.41 13.08 -0.81
C GLY A 125 -18.09 13.98 0.22
N LEU A 126 -17.69 13.88 1.49
CA LEU A 126 -18.20 14.72 2.57
C LEU A 126 -17.96 16.21 2.29
N LYS A 127 -16.77 16.58 1.81
CA LYS A 127 -16.46 17.97 1.45
C LYS A 127 -17.41 18.52 0.39
N HIS A 128 -17.75 17.73 -0.63
CA HIS A 128 -18.73 18.13 -1.63
C HIS A 128 -20.13 18.25 -1.06
N TYR A 129 -20.54 17.30 -0.20
CA TYR A 129 -21.83 17.33 0.48
C TYR A 129 -22.00 18.61 1.33
N LEU A 130 -20.96 19.00 2.09
CA LEU A 130 -20.98 20.20 2.92
C LEU A 130 -21.08 21.51 2.11
N LEU A 131 -20.69 21.52 0.84
CA LEU A 131 -20.82 22.68 -0.05
C LEU A 131 -22.25 22.87 -0.60
N GLY A 132 -23.15 21.91 -0.40
CA GLY A 132 -24.56 22.00 -0.80
C GLY A 132 -24.80 22.07 -2.32
N LYS A 133 -23.78 21.75 -3.13
CA LYS A 133 -23.86 21.75 -4.60
C LYS A 133 -23.94 20.32 -5.12
N SER A 134 -24.51 20.16 -6.32
CA SER A 134 -24.42 18.89 -7.05
C SER A 134 -22.96 18.42 -7.10
N LEU A 135 -22.74 17.13 -6.82
CA LEU A 135 -21.41 16.51 -6.85
C LEU A 135 -20.76 16.69 -8.24
N LEU A 136 -21.57 16.59 -9.30
CA LEU A 136 -21.10 16.69 -10.68
C LEU A 136 -20.62 18.11 -11.04
N ASP A 137 -21.30 19.14 -10.53
CA ASP A 137 -20.92 20.53 -10.79
C ASP A 137 -19.73 20.96 -9.92
N SER A 138 -19.69 20.48 -8.67
CA SER A 138 -18.65 20.85 -7.71
C SER A 138 -17.33 20.08 -7.91
N ALA A 139 -17.36 18.88 -8.51
CA ALA A 139 -16.16 18.07 -8.79
C ALA A 139 -15.28 18.61 -9.92
N ARG A 140 -15.70 19.67 -10.62
CA ARG A 140 -14.92 20.29 -11.71
C ARG A 140 -13.55 20.77 -11.19
N ILE A 141 -12.50 20.53 -11.97
CA ILE A 141 -11.14 21.00 -11.68
C ILE A 141 -10.62 21.76 -12.90
N GLY A 142 -10.66 23.09 -12.86
CA GLY A 142 -10.28 23.93 -13.99
C GLY A 142 -11.06 23.59 -15.26
N VAL A 143 -10.37 23.07 -16.28
CA VAL A 143 -10.95 22.64 -17.56
C VAL A 143 -11.57 21.23 -17.51
N LEU A 144 -11.21 20.41 -16.52
CA LEU A 144 -11.70 19.04 -16.39
C LEU A 144 -13.14 19.05 -15.84
N PRO A 145 -14.13 18.55 -16.60
CA PRO A 145 -15.51 18.50 -16.15
C PRO A 145 -15.68 17.52 -14.99
N GLY A 146 -16.63 17.76 -14.09
CA GLY A 146 -16.76 16.96 -12.87
C GLY A 146 -17.10 15.49 -13.12
N TRP A 147 -17.83 15.17 -14.19
CA TRP A 147 -18.07 13.76 -14.56
C TRP A 147 -16.77 13.03 -14.91
N ALA A 148 -15.79 13.69 -15.54
CA ALA A 148 -14.50 13.10 -15.88
C ALA A 148 -13.66 12.86 -14.62
N VAL A 149 -13.68 13.81 -13.66
CA VAL A 149 -13.02 13.66 -12.36
C VAL A 149 -13.63 12.49 -11.58
N LEU A 150 -14.96 12.42 -11.51
CA LEU A 150 -15.68 11.32 -10.83
C LEU A 150 -15.39 9.97 -11.48
N SER A 151 -15.40 9.91 -12.81
CA SER A 151 -15.11 8.67 -13.55
C SER A 151 -13.69 8.20 -13.32
N LEU A 152 -12.72 9.12 -13.32
CA LEU A 152 -11.32 8.80 -13.03
C LEU A 152 -11.14 8.29 -11.60
N LEU A 153 -11.75 8.95 -10.62
CA LEU A 153 -11.70 8.54 -9.22
C LEU A 153 -12.36 7.16 -9.02
N ALA A 154 -13.52 6.93 -9.62
CA ALA A 154 -14.20 5.64 -9.58
C ALA A 154 -13.33 4.54 -10.23
N LEU A 155 -12.72 4.82 -11.39
CA LEU A 155 -11.83 3.88 -12.07
C LEU A 155 -10.61 3.53 -11.22
N ILE A 156 -9.93 4.54 -10.65
CA ILE A 156 -8.78 4.31 -9.76
C ILE A 156 -9.20 3.44 -8.58
N PHE A 157 -10.32 3.76 -7.92
CA PHE A 157 -10.81 2.99 -6.79
C PHE A 157 -11.10 1.53 -7.17
N LEU A 158 -11.81 1.30 -8.28
CA LEU A 158 -12.14 -0.05 -8.75
C LEU A 158 -10.90 -0.87 -9.13
N VAL A 159 -9.90 -0.25 -9.79
CA VAL A 159 -8.64 -0.92 -10.10
C VAL A 159 -7.90 -1.31 -8.82
N LEU A 160 -7.80 -0.40 -7.85
CA LEU A 160 -7.16 -0.67 -6.57
C LEU A 160 -7.89 -1.76 -5.78
N LEU A 161 -9.23 -1.72 -5.75
CA LEU A 161 -10.04 -2.74 -5.10
C LEU A 161 -9.83 -4.10 -5.77
N GLY A 162 -9.85 -4.16 -7.10
CA GLY A 162 -9.57 -5.38 -7.86
C GLY A 162 -8.17 -5.92 -7.57
N LEU A 163 -7.15 -5.06 -7.52
CA LEU A 163 -5.80 -5.46 -7.13
C LEU A 163 -5.75 -6.05 -5.73
N ALA A 164 -6.43 -5.44 -4.76
CA ALA A 164 -6.46 -5.91 -3.37
C ALA A 164 -7.16 -7.27 -3.21
N VAL A 165 -8.19 -7.54 -4.01
CA VAL A 165 -9.00 -8.76 -3.94
C VAL A 165 -8.38 -9.92 -4.73
N PHE A 166 -7.96 -9.69 -5.98
CA PHE A 166 -7.60 -10.78 -6.90
C PHE A 166 -6.13 -11.24 -6.80
N HIS A 167 -5.24 -10.45 -6.20
CA HIS A 167 -3.85 -10.81 -6.06
C HIS A 167 -3.54 -11.20 -4.61
N SER A 168 -3.83 -12.45 -4.24
CA SER A 168 -3.29 -13.09 -3.06
C SER A 168 -1.85 -13.56 -3.34
N VAL A 169 -0.96 -13.36 -2.36
CA VAL A 169 0.28 -14.14 -2.32
C VAL A 169 -0.15 -15.59 -2.06
N PRO A 170 0.32 -16.59 -2.83
CA PRO A 170 0.11 -17.98 -2.47
C PRO A 170 0.58 -18.15 -1.02
N GLU A 171 -0.32 -18.54 -0.12
CA GLU A 171 0.12 -19.03 1.18
C GLU A 171 1.01 -20.24 0.86
N GLU A 172 2.28 -20.15 1.28
CA GLU A 172 3.20 -21.27 1.21
C GLU A 172 2.65 -22.35 2.16
N ASP A 173 1.95 -23.33 1.60
CA ASP A 173 1.70 -24.64 2.22
C ASP A 173 3.04 -25.32 2.58
#